data_AF-A0A967W6N5-F1
#
_entry.id   AF-A0A967W6N5-F1
#
_cell.length_a   1.000
_cell.length_b   1.000
_cell.length_c   1.000
_cell.angle_alpha   90.00
_cell.angle_beta   90.00
_cell.angle_gamma   90.00
#
_symmetry.space_group_name_H-M   'P 1'
#
loop_
_entity.id
_entity.type
_entity.pdbx_description
1 polymer ?
#
loop_
_entity_poly.entity_id
_entity_poly.type
_entity_poly.pdbx_seq_one_letter_code
_entity_poly.pdbx_strand_id
1 'polypeptide(L)'
;LIIAHNIQTIIFCSSRRSVEMLYKVLLDNLMELGLDDKIIIPYRSGYTKSSRREKEDRIRSGDAIITVATNALELGIDIQGVDAIITLGYPGSIAS
;
A
#
# COMPACT_ATOMS: atom_id res chain seq x y z
N LEU A 1 6.78 -10.75 9.96
CA LEU A 1 5.68 -10.58 10.93
C LEU A 1 4.36 -10.26 10.23
N ILE A 2 4.26 -9.13 9.49
CA ILE A 2 3.05 -8.73 8.75
C ILE A 2 2.55 -9.84 7.81
N ILE A 3 3.39 -10.26 6.86
CA ILE A 3 3.03 -11.28 5.87
C ILE A 3 2.78 -12.63 6.55
N ALA A 4 3.63 -13.01 7.51
CA ALA A 4 3.53 -14.28 8.23
C ALA A 4 2.22 -14.44 9.02
N HIS A 5 1.62 -13.33 9.47
CA HIS A 5 0.35 -13.32 10.19
C HIS A 5 -0.84 -12.84 9.34
N ASN A 6 -0.63 -12.66 8.03
CA ASN A 6 -1.65 -12.19 7.09
C ASN A 6 -2.31 -10.86 7.51
N ILE A 7 -1.50 -9.93 8.04
CA ILE A 7 -1.95 -8.62 8.53
C ILE A 7 -2.07 -7.67 7.35
N GLN A 8 -3.27 -7.21 7.02
CA GLN A 8 -3.43 -6.26 5.92
C GLN A 8 -2.89 -4.89 6.34
N THR A 9 -1.89 -4.40 5.61
CA THR A 9 -1.11 -3.21 5.99
C THR A 9 -1.06 -2.18 4.88
N ILE A 10 -1.30 -0.92 5.24
CA ILE A 10 -1.06 0.23 4.36
C ILE A 10 0.17 0.99 4.85
N ILE A 11 1.08 1.27 3.92
CA ILE A 11 2.29 2.05 4.16
C ILE A 11 2.16 3.40 3.45
N PHE A 12 2.02 4.48 4.20
CA PHE A 12 1.96 5.83 3.66
C PHE A 12 3.35 6.43 3.46
N CYS A 13 3.55 7.03 2.29
CA CYS A 13 4.75 7.70 1.85
C CYS A 13 4.44 9.14 1.43
N SER A 14 5.37 10.06 1.69
CA SER A 14 5.20 11.49 1.38
C SER A 14 5.24 11.86 -0.11
N SER A 15 5.67 10.95 -1.00
CA SER A 15 5.79 11.24 -2.43
C SER A 15 5.55 10.03 -3.33
N ARG A 16 5.15 10.28 -4.59
CA ARG A 16 5.02 9.23 -5.62
C ARG A 16 6.33 8.48 -5.84
N ARG A 17 7.46 9.19 -5.80
CA ARG A 17 8.79 8.59 -5.96
C ARG A 17 9.09 7.60 -4.83
N SER A 18 8.76 7.98 -3.60
CA SER A 18 8.96 7.13 -2.42
C SER A 18 8.09 5.88 -2.47
N VAL A 19 6.84 5.99 -2.96
CA VAL A 19 5.96 4.83 -3.21
C VAL A 19 6.61 3.85 -4.17
N GLU A 20 7.04 4.32 -5.34
CA GLU A 20 7.62 3.44 -6.38
C GLU A 20 8.95 2.81 -5.91
N MET A 21 9.78 3.57 -5.20
CA MET A 21 11.04 3.06 -4.66
C MET A 21 10.80 1.97 -3.61
N LEU A 22 9.94 2.23 -2.62
CA LEU A 22 9.65 1.25 -1.58
C LEU A 22 8.96 0.02 -2.16
N TYR A 23 8.00 0.21 -3.07
CA TYR A 23 7.33 -0.89 -3.75
C TYR A 23 8.34 -1.83 -4.41
N LYS A 24 9.32 -1.29 -5.15
CA LYS A 24 10.39 -2.10 -5.78
C LYS A 24 11.24 -2.85 -4.76
N VAL A 25 11.71 -2.17 -3.71
CA VAL A 25 12.52 -2.80 -2.66
C VAL A 25 11.76 -3.95 -1.99
N LEU A 26 10.48 -3.74 -1.68
CA LEU A 26 9.65 -4.78 -1.09
C LEU A 26 9.40 -5.93 -2.08
N LEU A 27 9.14 -5.63 -3.35
CA LEU A 27 8.95 -6.63 -4.40
C LEU A 27 10.19 -7.51 -4.57
N ASP A 28 11.38 -6.91 -4.64
CA ASP A 28 12.65 -7.62 -4.76
C ASP A 28 12.86 -8.55 -3.55
N ASN A 29 12.59 -8.06 -2.33
CA ASN A 29 12.67 -8.87 -1.12
C ASN A 29 11.65 -10.05 -1.11
N LEU A 30 10.43 -9.85 -1.63
CA LEU A 30 9.45 -10.93 -1.73
C LEU A 30 9.93 -12.02 -2.69
N MET A 31 10.50 -11.62 -3.83
CA MET A 31 11.06 -12.54 -4.80
C MET A 31 12.23 -13.35 -4.22
N GLU A 32 13.14 -12.70 -3.49
CA GLU A 32 14.25 -13.38 -2.80
C GLU A 32 13.77 -14.40 -1.76
N LEU A 33 12.64 -14.11 -1.09
CA LEU A 33 12.02 -15.00 -0.12
C LEU A 33 11.11 -16.07 -0.76
N GLY A 34 10.92 -16.05 -2.08
CA GLY A 34 10.03 -16.96 -2.79
C GLY A 34 8.54 -16.77 -2.46
N LEU A 35 8.15 -15.56 -2.04
CA LEU A 35 6.76 -15.20 -1.73
C LEU A 35 6.06 -14.66 -2.97
N ASP A 36 4.72 -14.76 -2.99
CA ASP A 36 3.90 -14.23 -4.09
C ASP A 36 4.05 -12.71 -4.19
N ASP A 37 4.52 -12.25 -5.33
CA ASP A 37 4.77 -10.84 -5.62
C ASP A 37 3.47 -10.03 -5.79
N LYS A 38 2.34 -10.72 -5.99
CA LYS A 38 1.02 -10.10 -6.09
C LYS A 38 0.48 -9.61 -4.76
N ILE A 39 1.00 -10.07 -3.62
CA ILE A 39 0.46 -9.64 -2.30
C ILE A 39 0.75 -8.16 -1.98
N ILE A 40 1.61 -7.52 -2.78
CA ILE A 40 1.96 -6.11 -2.65
C ILE A 40 1.48 -5.29 -3.85
N ILE A 41 0.96 -4.08 -3.60
CA ILE A 41 0.60 -3.13 -4.66
C ILE A 41 1.03 -1.69 -4.34
N PRO A 42 1.34 -0.88 -5.37
CA PRO A 42 1.47 0.56 -5.23
C PRO A 42 0.11 1.26 -5.43
N TYR A 43 -0.16 2.31 -4.66
CA TYR A 43 -1.30 3.19 -4.82
C TYR A 43 -0.88 4.66 -4.82
N ARG A 44 -1.08 5.38 -5.92
CA ARG A 44 -0.73 6.80 -5.98
C ARG A 44 -1.68 7.60 -6.85
N SER A 45 -1.67 8.91 -6.65
CA SER A 45 -2.33 9.84 -7.56
C SER A 45 -1.75 9.73 -8.99
N GLY A 46 -2.60 9.95 -9.98
CA GLY A 46 -2.26 9.87 -11.41
C GLY A 46 -2.55 8.52 -12.07
N TYR A 47 -3.08 7.53 -11.35
CA TYR A 47 -3.69 6.36 -11.99
C TYR A 47 -5.02 6.70 -12.66
N THR A 48 -5.32 6.00 -13.76
CA THR A 48 -6.61 6.07 -14.43
C THR A 48 -7.72 5.59 -13.51
N LYS A 49 -8.98 5.99 -13.79
CA LYS A 49 -10.14 5.54 -13.00
C LYS A 49 -10.29 4.01 -12.95
N SER A 50 -9.98 3.32 -14.05
CA SER A 50 -10.02 1.86 -14.10
C SER A 50 -8.92 1.23 -13.23
N SER A 51 -7.68 1.70 -13.33
CA SER A 51 -6.57 1.14 -12.56
C SER A 51 -6.68 1.48 -11.07
N ARG A 52 -7.29 2.62 -10.73
CA ARG A 52 -7.70 2.90 -9.34
C ARG A 52 -8.68 1.83 -8.88
N ARG A 53 -9.86 1.70 -9.50
CA ARG A 53 -10.90 0.73 -9.10
C ARG A 53 -10.34 -0.68 -8.88
N GLU A 54 -9.55 -1.19 -9.83
CA GLU A 54 -8.89 -2.48 -9.71
C GLU A 54 -8.07 -2.63 -8.42
N LYS A 55 -7.28 -1.61 -8.06
CA LYS A 55 -6.47 -1.61 -6.82
C LYS A 55 -7.34 -1.47 -5.58
N GLU A 56 -8.36 -0.62 -5.64
CA GLU A 56 -9.30 -0.41 -4.53
C GLU A 56 -10.08 -1.69 -4.22
N ASP A 57 -10.46 -2.45 -5.25
CA ASP A 57 -11.13 -3.74 -5.11
C ASP A 57 -10.21 -4.78 -4.46
N ARG A 58 -8.92 -4.82 -4.85
CA ARG A 58 -7.92 -5.71 -4.24
C ARG A 58 -7.61 -5.37 -2.78
N ILE A 59 -7.67 -4.08 -2.43
CA ILE A 59 -7.56 -3.65 -1.03
C ILE A 59 -8.80 -4.14 -0.28
N ARG A 60 -10.00 -3.91 -0.80
CA ARG A 60 -11.25 -4.29 -0.14
C ARG A 60 -11.43 -5.80 0.01
N SER A 61 -10.96 -6.60 -0.94
CA SER A 61 -11.04 -8.07 -0.89
C SER A 61 -10.02 -8.70 0.06
N GLY A 62 -8.98 -7.96 0.47
CA GLY A 62 -7.86 -8.51 1.22
C GLY A 62 -6.79 -9.18 0.35
N ASP A 63 -6.94 -9.19 -0.99
CA ASP A 63 -5.95 -9.77 -1.91
C ASP A 63 -4.63 -8.99 -1.92
N ALA A 64 -4.67 -7.70 -1.55
CA ALA A 64 -3.50 -6.89 -1.31
C ALA A 64 -3.18 -6.84 0.19
N ILE A 65 -2.24 -7.68 0.62
CA ILE A 65 -1.72 -7.71 2.01
C ILE A 65 -0.93 -6.46 2.32
N ILE A 66 -0.11 -5.96 1.38
CA ILE A 66 0.66 -4.74 1.56
C ILE A 66 0.27 -3.74 0.47
N THR A 67 -0.15 -2.55 0.89
CA THR A 67 -0.38 -1.43 -0.04
C THR A 67 0.58 -0.29 0.29
N VAL A 68 1.44 0.08 -0.64
CA VAL A 68 2.32 1.25 -0.50
C VAL A 68 1.65 2.43 -1.17
N ALA A 69 1.33 3.47 -0.41
CA ALA A 69 0.51 4.57 -0.88
C ALA A 69 1.07 5.95 -0.60
N THR A 70 0.66 6.95 -1.39
CA THR A 70 0.71 8.34 -0.91
C THR A 70 -0.51 8.65 -0.05
N ASN A 71 -0.56 9.83 0.57
CA ASN A 71 -1.77 10.41 1.20
C ASN A 71 -3.02 10.46 0.31
N ALA A 72 -2.94 10.04 -0.96
CA ALA A 72 -4.08 9.93 -1.85
C ALA A 72 -5.08 8.86 -1.38
N LEU A 73 -4.67 7.91 -0.52
CA LEU A 73 -5.58 6.99 0.15
C LEU A 73 -6.28 7.59 1.39
N GLU A 74 -5.72 8.62 2.02
CA GLU A 74 -6.32 9.29 3.20
C GLU A 74 -7.65 9.96 2.82
N LEU A 75 -7.82 10.33 1.54
CA LEU A 75 -8.98 11.05 1.02
C LEU A 75 -9.85 10.16 0.12
N GLY A 76 -10.64 9.28 0.73
CA GLY A 76 -11.89 8.80 0.11
C GLY A 76 -11.97 7.32 -0.26
N ILE A 77 -11.08 6.46 0.22
CA ILE A 77 -11.35 5.02 0.24
C ILE A 77 -11.90 4.64 1.60
N ASP A 78 -13.00 3.90 1.60
CA ASP A 78 -13.48 3.19 2.79
C ASP A 78 -12.55 1.99 3.02
N ILE A 79 -11.47 2.23 3.78
CA ILE A 79 -10.46 1.24 4.12
C ILE A 79 -10.93 0.47 5.37
N GLN A 80 -12.10 -0.15 5.30
CA GLN A 80 -12.54 -1.10 6.31
C GLN A 80 -11.73 -2.39 6.18
N GLY A 81 -11.20 -2.90 7.30
CA GLY A 81 -10.47 -4.17 7.34
C GLY A 81 -8.95 -4.08 7.30
N VAL A 82 -8.37 -2.88 7.33
CA VAL A 82 -6.91 -2.74 7.51
C VAL A 82 -6.52 -2.88 8.97
N ASP A 83 -5.64 -3.83 9.24
CA ASP A 83 -5.19 -4.19 10.58
C ASP A 83 -4.06 -3.27 11.09
N ALA A 84 -3.29 -2.68 10.17
CA ALA A 84 -2.14 -1.85 10.50
C ALA A 84 -1.88 -0.73 9.49
N ILE A 85 -1.42 0.42 10.00
CA ILE A 85 -0.95 1.54 9.20
C ILE A 85 0.49 1.87 9.60
N ILE A 86 1.36 2.06 8.61
CA ILE A 86 2.74 2.49 8.78
C ILE A 86 2.93 3.80 8.02
N THR A 87 3.47 4.83 8.67
CA THR A 87 3.80 6.08 8.00
C THR A 87 5.31 6.23 7.88
N LEU A 88 5.82 6.28 6.65
CA LEU A 88 7.23 6.49 6.35
C LEU A 88 7.52 7.98 6.20
N GLY A 89 8.00 8.56 7.31
CA GLY A 89 8.32 9.98 7.45
C GLY A 89 7.40 10.69 8.43
N TYR A 90 7.70 11.93 8.76
CA TYR A 90 6.80 12.79 9.54
C TYR A 90 5.60 13.17 8.65
N PRO A 91 4.33 12.93 9.07
CA PRO A 91 3.14 13.20 8.26
C PRO A 91 2.89 14.69 7.96
N GLY A 92 3.77 15.60 8.38
CA GLY A 92 3.68 17.03 8.09
C GLY A 92 2.70 17.79 8.98
N SER A 93 1.68 17.12 9.54
CA SER A 93 0.82 17.64 10.61
C SER A 93 0.05 16.51 11.33
N ILE A 94 -0.55 16.81 12.49
CA ILE A 94 -1.40 15.87 13.26
C ILE A 94 -2.69 15.50 12.50
N ALA A 95 -3.04 16.25 11.44
CA ALA A 95 -4.09 15.88 10.50
C ALA A 95 -3.46 15.37 9.20
N SER A 96 -3.46 14.04 9.06
CA SER A 96 -3.30 13.29 7.81
C SER A 96 -4.19 12.05 7.93
#